data_AF-A0A7C4YZY9-F1
#
_entry.id   AF-A0A7C4YZY9-F1
#
_cell.length_a   1.000
_cell.length_b   1.000
_cell.length_c   1.000
_cell.angle_alpha   90.00
_cell.angle_beta   90.00
_cell.angle_gamma   90.00
#
_symmetry.space_group_name_H-M   'P 1'
#
loop_
_entity.id
_entity.type
_entity.pdbx_description
1 polymer ?
#
loop_
_entity_poly.entity_id
_entity_poly.type
_entity_poly.pdbx_seq_one_letter_code
_entity_poly.pdbx_strand_id
1 'polypeptide(L)'
;MQVSKGKLLLLGVDITPFYSFHSWGPASRTLTEIGLDVNADAGTIINLAYQYIKSDIVTRVLEIFYYESLPIEQRIAGKLNDLASVPRLRMGIERFLITDINNPSASAKAASEIPVMWDEIAVYAGASTFNHVPGGGNVLYMDGHVEFLRWPSVFPADPLGVLISLLF
;
A
#
# COMPACT_ATOMS: atom_id res chain seq x y z
N MET A 1 -26.34 -12.96 -15.92
CA MET A 1 -26.59 -14.18 -15.13
C MET A 1 -25.69 -14.12 -13.91
N GLN A 2 -26.21 -13.66 -12.76
CA GLN A 2 -25.46 -13.59 -11.51
C GLN A 2 -25.28 -15.00 -10.97
N VAL A 3 -24.05 -15.50 -10.94
CA VAL A 3 -23.71 -16.72 -10.21
C VAL A 3 -23.40 -16.30 -8.78
N SER A 4 -24.32 -16.60 -7.87
CA SER A 4 -24.11 -16.54 -6.42
C SER A 4 -22.89 -17.39 -6.07
N LYS A 5 -21.79 -16.76 -5.63
CA LYS A 5 -20.62 -17.47 -5.09
C LYS A 5 -20.96 -17.93 -3.67
N GLY A 6 -21.05 -19.25 -3.48
CA GLY A 6 -21.32 -19.86 -2.18
C GLY A 6 -20.21 -19.59 -1.16
N LYS A 7 -20.61 -19.33 0.09
CA LYS A 7 -19.71 -19.20 1.26
C LYS A 7 -19.09 -20.55 1.60
N LEU A 8 -17.81 -20.55 1.99
CA LEU A 8 -17.12 -21.71 2.53
C LEU A 8 -16.90 -21.49 4.03
N LEU A 9 -17.58 -22.29 4.86
CA LEU A 9 -17.50 -22.23 6.32
C LEU A 9 -16.61 -23.36 6.84
N LEU A 10 -15.63 -23.03 7.70
CA LEU A 10 -14.87 -24.01 8.47
C LEU A 10 -15.07 -23.70 9.96
N LEU A 11 -15.58 -24.67 10.72
CA LEU A 11 -15.90 -24.53 12.16
C LEU A 11 -16.80 -23.32 12.48
N GLY A 12 -17.74 -22.99 11.59
CA GLY A 12 -18.66 -21.86 11.76
C GLY A 12 -18.05 -20.49 11.48
N VAL A 13 -16.78 -20.43 11.08
CA VAL A 13 -16.09 -19.20 10.66
C VAL A 13 -16.06 -19.14 9.14
N ASP A 14 -16.42 -17.97 8.61
CA ASP A 14 -16.31 -17.67 7.18
C ASP A 14 -14.84 -17.52 6.81
N ILE A 15 -14.32 -18.48 6.05
CA ILE A 15 -12.92 -18.53 5.60
C ILE A 15 -12.78 -18.15 4.14
N THR A 16 -13.79 -17.51 3.54
CA THR A 16 -13.60 -16.89 2.23
C THR A 16 -12.41 -15.93 2.33
N PRO A 17 -11.34 -16.11 1.53
CA PRO A 17 -10.19 -15.23 1.59
C PRO A 17 -10.66 -13.81 1.30
N PHE A 18 -10.60 -12.95 2.32
CA PHE A 18 -10.59 -11.52 2.12
C PHE A 18 -9.31 -11.24 1.33
N TYR A 19 -9.43 -10.55 0.20
CA TYR A 19 -8.39 -10.36 -0.83
C TYR A 19 -8.27 -11.50 -1.85
N SER A 20 -9.11 -11.43 -2.90
CA SER A 20 -8.70 -11.91 -4.21
C SER A 20 -7.64 -10.96 -4.76
N PHE A 21 -6.37 -11.36 -4.73
CA PHE A 21 -5.38 -10.83 -5.69
C PHE A 21 -5.79 -11.34 -7.07
N HIS A 22 -6.60 -10.55 -7.78
CA HIS A 22 -6.91 -10.82 -9.17
C HIS A 22 -5.71 -10.37 -10.00
N SER A 23 -4.88 -11.34 -10.36
CA SER A 23 -3.92 -11.22 -11.45
C SER A 23 -4.70 -10.95 -12.74
N TRP A 24 -4.39 -9.83 -13.40
CA TRP A 24 -4.92 -9.34 -14.71
C TRP A 24 -6.30 -8.66 -14.72
N GLY A 25 -6.31 -7.31 -14.72
CA GLY A 25 -7.46 -6.44 -15.05
C GLY A 25 -7.61 -5.26 -14.10
N PRO A 26 -7.87 -4.02 -14.57
CA PRO A 26 -7.80 -2.84 -13.71
C PRO A 26 -9.05 -2.77 -12.84
N ALA A 27 -8.89 -2.95 -11.53
CA ALA A 27 -9.70 -2.18 -10.60
C ALA A 27 -8.81 -1.03 -10.14
N SER A 28 -8.78 0.05 -10.93
CA SER A 28 -8.32 1.33 -10.42
C SER A 28 -9.27 1.64 -9.27
N ARG A 29 -8.84 1.36 -8.04
CA ARG A 29 -9.65 1.70 -6.88
C ARG A 29 -9.76 3.23 -6.87
N THR A 30 -10.95 3.78 -6.69
CA THR A 30 -11.05 5.21 -6.38
C THR A 30 -10.88 5.40 -4.87
N LEU A 31 -10.50 6.60 -4.43
CA LEU A 31 -10.36 6.88 -2.99
C LEU A 31 -11.64 6.50 -2.24
N THR A 32 -12.80 6.84 -2.80
CA THR A 32 -14.12 6.53 -2.27
C THR A 32 -14.42 5.04 -2.15
N GLU A 33 -13.83 4.18 -2.99
CA GLU A 33 -14.03 2.73 -2.93
C GLU A 33 -13.33 2.08 -1.74
N ILE A 34 -12.25 2.68 -1.23
CA ILE A 34 -11.60 2.26 0.02
C ILE A 34 -12.09 3.06 1.24
N GLY A 35 -13.12 3.90 1.07
CA GLY A 35 -13.62 4.78 2.12
C GLY A 35 -12.66 5.93 2.49
N LEU A 36 -11.68 6.22 1.64
CA LEU A 36 -10.74 7.32 1.83
C LEU A 36 -11.32 8.58 1.16
N ASP A 37 -11.39 9.66 1.93
CA ASP A 37 -11.71 11.01 1.44
C ASP A 37 -10.42 11.83 1.41
N VAL A 38 -10.30 12.74 0.45
CA VAL A 38 -9.23 13.72 0.36
C VAL A 38 -9.17 14.63 1.59
N ASN A 39 -10.30 14.79 2.30
CA ASN A 39 -10.40 15.54 3.55
C ASN A 39 -10.63 14.63 4.77
N ALA A 40 -10.29 13.34 4.68
CA ALA A 40 -10.48 12.41 5.79
C ALA A 40 -9.75 12.90 7.04
N ASP A 41 -10.41 12.80 8.20
CA ASP A 41 -9.77 13.09 9.47
C ASP A 41 -8.69 12.04 9.80
N ALA A 42 -7.73 12.41 10.64
CA ALA A 42 -6.64 11.53 11.03
C ALA A 42 -7.16 10.19 11.60
N GLY A 43 -8.29 10.18 12.33
CA GLY A 43 -8.88 8.95 12.86
C GLY A 43 -9.35 7.99 11.76
N THR A 44 -9.98 8.52 10.71
CA THR A 44 -10.37 7.73 9.54
C THR A 44 -9.16 7.16 8.80
N ILE A 45 -8.13 7.98 8.55
CA ILE A 45 -6.89 7.55 7.90
C ILE A 45 -6.22 6.41 8.69
N ILE A 46 -6.14 6.54 10.01
CA ILE A 46 -5.56 5.54 10.91
C ILE A 46 -6.32 4.22 10.87
N ASN A 47 -7.66 4.29 10.95
CA ASN A 47 -8.50 3.10 10.91
C ASN A 47 -8.37 2.35 9.58
N LEU A 48 -8.24 3.08 8.46
CA LEU A 48 -7.97 2.48 7.15
C LEU A 48 -6.55 1.90 7.08
N ALA A 49 -5.56 2.60 7.62
CA ALA A 49 -4.18 2.10 7.68
C ALA A 49 -4.11 0.77 8.42
N TYR A 50 -4.81 0.59 9.55
CA TYR A 50 -4.87 -0.68 10.27
C TYR A 50 -5.50 -1.84 9.48
N GLN A 51 -6.30 -1.57 8.45
CA GLN A 51 -6.91 -2.60 7.60
C GLN A 51 -5.99 -3.10 6.50
N TYR A 52 -5.11 -2.22 5.98
CA TYR A 52 -4.30 -2.48 4.79
C TYR A 52 -2.80 -2.60 5.08
N ILE A 53 -2.32 -1.99 6.15
CA ILE A 53 -0.91 -1.95 6.56
C ILE A 53 -0.77 -2.77 7.85
N LYS A 54 0.39 -3.42 8.03
CA LYS A 54 0.67 -4.17 9.26
C LYS A 54 0.52 -3.27 10.49
N SER A 55 -0.24 -3.74 11.48
CA SER A 55 -0.56 -3.02 12.71
C SER A 55 0.67 -2.46 13.43
N ASP A 56 1.77 -3.21 13.42
CA ASP A 56 3.01 -2.83 14.08
C ASP A 56 3.64 -1.59 13.43
N ILE A 57 3.56 -1.48 12.10
CA ILE A 57 4.06 -0.32 11.35
C ILE A 57 3.19 0.89 11.65
N VAL A 58 1.87 0.74 11.54
CA VAL A 58 0.91 1.83 11.80
C VAL A 58 1.09 2.36 13.23
N THR A 59 1.18 1.47 14.22
CA THR A 59 1.37 1.85 15.63
C THR A 59 2.66 2.62 15.84
N ARG A 60 3.76 2.20 15.22
CA ARG A 60 5.07 2.89 15.33
C ARG A 60 5.07 4.24 14.66
N VAL A 61 4.45 4.37 13.49
CA VAL A 61 4.30 5.67 12.83
C VAL A 61 3.47 6.63 13.69
N LEU A 62 2.41 6.14 14.34
CA LEU A 62 1.62 6.97 15.25
C LEU A 62 2.39 7.45 16.48
N GLU A 63 3.18 6.57 17.11
CA GLU A 63 4.06 6.93 18.21
C GLU A 63 5.06 8.04 17.83
N ILE A 64 5.56 8.04 16.60
CA ILE A 64 6.55 9.01 16.12
C ILE A 64 5.89 10.34 15.73
N PHE A 65 4.81 10.30 14.95
CA PHE A 65 4.28 11.48 14.25
C PHE A 65 3.02 12.07 14.87
N TYR A 66 2.17 11.28 15.51
CA TYR A 66 0.82 11.72 15.89
C TYR A 66 0.60 11.88 17.40
N TYR A 67 1.42 11.25 18.25
CA TYR A 67 1.33 11.43 19.69
C TYR A 67 2.09 12.68 20.17
N GLU A 68 1.54 13.86 19.88
CA GLU A 68 2.00 15.12 20.49
C GLU A 68 1.71 15.22 22.00
N SER A 69 0.81 14.38 22.51
CA SER A 69 0.44 14.31 23.93
C SER A 69 1.50 13.65 24.82
N LEU A 70 2.50 12.99 24.22
CA LEU A 70 3.62 12.42 24.96
C LEU A 70 4.66 13.52 25.27
N PRO A 71 5.30 13.47 26.45
CA PRO A 71 6.43 14.35 26.77
C PRO A 71 7.48 14.33 25.66
N ILE A 72 8.10 15.48 25.36
CA ILE A 72 9.10 15.65 24.29
C ILE A 72 10.20 14.57 24.33
N GLU A 73 10.61 14.16 25.54
CA GLU A 73 11.63 13.12 25.74
C GLU A 73 11.19 11.76 25.21
N GLN A 74 9.91 11.39 25.39
CA GLN A 74 9.37 10.13 24.89
C GLN A 74 9.19 10.15 23.37
N ARG A 75 8.89 11.32 22.78
CA ARG A 75 8.83 11.50 21.33
C ARG A 75 10.22 11.37 20.69
N ILE A 76 11.22 11.99 21.31
CA ILE A 76 12.63 11.84 20.89
C ILE A 76 13.07 10.39 21.05
N ALA A 77 12.74 9.75 22.18
CA ALA A 77 13.05 8.34 22.39
C ALA A 77 12.34 7.44 21.35
N GLY A 78 11.09 7.71 21.00
CA GLY A 78 10.36 6.97 19.95
C GLY A 78 10.99 7.15 18.56
N LYS A 79 11.41 8.37 18.21
CA LYS A 79 12.12 8.65 16.95
C LYS A 79 13.52 8.03 16.90
N LEU A 80 14.21 7.95 18.04
CA LEU A 80 15.57 7.39 18.15
C LEU A 80 15.56 5.87 18.35
N ASN A 81 14.46 5.30 18.81
CA ASN A 81 14.24 3.87 18.87
C ASN A 81 13.92 3.35 17.47
N ASP A 82 14.97 3.05 16.70
CA ASP A 82 14.85 2.36 15.43
C ASP A 82 14.08 1.04 15.58
N LEU A 83 13.36 0.63 14.54
CA LEU A 83 12.67 -0.66 14.40
C LEU A 83 13.62 -1.87 14.32
N ALA A 84 14.83 -1.74 14.87
CA ALA A 84 16.01 -2.54 14.62
C ALA A 84 16.60 -2.33 13.20
N SER A 85 17.72 -3.01 12.94
CA SER A 85 18.42 -2.94 11.65
C SER A 85 17.47 -3.36 10.51
N VAL A 86 17.20 -2.42 9.59
CA VAL A 86 16.41 -2.70 8.39
C VAL A 86 17.31 -3.37 7.36
N PRO A 87 17.07 -4.64 7.00
CA PRO A 87 17.87 -5.32 5.99
C PRO A 87 17.65 -4.65 4.63
N ARG A 88 18.73 -4.41 3.90
CA ARG A 88 18.65 -3.91 2.52
C ARG A 88 17.99 -4.95 1.63
N LEU A 89 17.11 -4.51 0.74
CA LEU A 89 16.62 -5.34 -0.35
C LEU A 89 17.81 -5.84 -1.19
N ARG A 90 17.83 -7.13 -1.48
CA ARG A 90 18.81 -7.76 -2.36
C ARG A 90 18.08 -8.32 -3.57
N MET A 91 18.76 -8.35 -4.71
CA MET A 91 18.28 -9.08 -5.88
C MET A 91 17.93 -10.52 -5.50
N GLY A 92 16.76 -11.00 -5.93
CA GLY A 92 16.25 -12.32 -5.56
C GLY A 92 15.30 -12.32 -4.36
N ILE A 93 15.01 -11.19 -3.71
CA ILE A 93 14.03 -11.13 -2.61
C ILE A 93 12.58 -11.31 -3.12
N GLU A 94 12.31 -11.00 -4.38
CA GLU A 94 11.01 -11.14 -5.03
C GLU A 94 10.43 -12.57 -4.94
N ARG A 95 11.30 -13.58 -4.83
CA ARG A 95 10.90 -14.98 -4.67
C ARG A 95 10.04 -15.23 -3.43
N PHE A 96 10.20 -14.42 -2.37
CA PHE A 96 9.42 -14.53 -1.15
C PHE A 96 8.00 -13.98 -1.30
N LEU A 97 7.75 -13.23 -2.39
CA LEU A 97 6.44 -12.68 -2.73
C LEU A 97 5.68 -13.56 -3.74
N ILE A 98 6.34 -14.58 -4.30
CA ILE A 98 5.70 -15.56 -5.19
C ILE A 98 4.87 -16.53 -4.34
N THR A 99 3.55 -16.49 -4.50
CA THR A 99 2.61 -17.35 -3.77
C THR A 99 2.33 -18.66 -4.50
N ASP A 100 2.37 -18.67 -5.83
CA ASP A 100 2.19 -19.87 -6.66
C ASP A 100 3.53 -20.46 -7.10
N ILE A 101 3.97 -21.49 -6.38
CA ILE A 101 5.22 -22.21 -6.65
C ILE A 101 5.16 -23.05 -7.94
N ASN A 102 3.97 -23.37 -8.45
CA ASN A 102 3.81 -24.22 -9.64
C ASN A 102 3.92 -23.43 -10.95
N ASN A 103 4.02 -22.10 -10.89
CA ASN A 103 4.21 -21.26 -12.05
C ASN A 103 5.69 -20.81 -12.18
N PRO A 104 6.54 -21.56 -12.91
CA PRO A 104 7.96 -21.22 -13.04
C PRO A 104 8.19 -19.86 -13.73
N SER A 105 7.23 -19.39 -14.55
CA SER A 105 7.32 -18.11 -15.26
C SER A 105 7.10 -16.89 -14.36
N ALA A 106 6.48 -17.08 -13.18
CA ALA A 106 6.25 -15.99 -12.23
C ALA A 106 7.56 -15.38 -11.72
N SER A 107 8.61 -16.19 -11.56
CA SER A 107 9.93 -15.72 -11.13
C SER A 107 10.55 -14.71 -12.10
N ALA A 108 10.31 -14.87 -13.40
CA ALA A 108 10.85 -13.98 -14.43
C ALA A 108 10.17 -12.60 -14.48
N LYS A 109 8.98 -12.46 -13.89
CA LYS A 109 8.21 -11.20 -13.89
C LYS A 109 8.11 -10.53 -12.53
N ALA A 110 8.33 -11.28 -11.44
CA ALA A 110 8.11 -10.79 -10.09
C ALA A 110 8.90 -9.50 -9.77
N ALA A 111 10.14 -9.37 -10.26
CA ALA A 111 10.94 -8.17 -10.05
C ALA A 111 10.38 -6.92 -10.77
N SER A 112 9.70 -7.11 -11.90
CA SER A 112 9.05 -6.03 -12.66
C SER A 112 7.70 -5.61 -12.07
N GLU A 113 7.20 -6.30 -11.05
CA GLU A 113 5.93 -5.99 -10.39
C GLU A 113 6.11 -5.34 -9.01
N ILE A 114 7.35 -5.25 -8.51
CA ILE A 114 7.65 -4.70 -7.18
C ILE A 114 8.18 -3.26 -7.31
N PRO A 115 7.37 -2.25 -6.95
CA PRO A 115 7.84 -0.87 -6.89
C PRO A 115 8.76 -0.67 -5.69
N VAL A 116 9.89 0.01 -5.89
CA VAL A 116 10.92 0.28 -4.88
C VAL A 116 10.96 1.77 -4.52
N MET A 117 10.65 2.64 -5.48
CA MET A 117 10.57 4.08 -5.29
C MET A 117 9.54 4.65 -6.26
N TRP A 118 8.83 5.69 -5.87
CA TRP A 118 7.87 6.37 -6.75
C TRP A 118 7.78 7.85 -6.38
N ASP A 119 7.32 8.63 -7.35
CA ASP A 119 6.92 10.01 -7.11
C ASP A 119 5.68 10.03 -6.22
N GLU A 120 5.61 11.02 -5.33
CA GLU A 120 4.40 11.23 -4.53
C GLU A 120 3.21 11.49 -5.46
N ILE A 121 2.26 10.55 -5.47
CA ILE A 121 1.04 10.63 -6.27
C ILE A 121 0.10 11.56 -5.51
N ALA A 122 0.27 12.87 -5.72
CA ALA A 122 -0.62 13.96 -5.27
C ALA A 122 -1.16 13.80 -3.84
N VAL A 123 -0.74 14.67 -2.91
CA VAL A 123 -1.12 14.72 -1.48
C VAL A 123 -2.61 14.48 -1.18
N TYR A 124 -3.50 14.73 -2.13
CA TYR A 124 -4.95 14.56 -1.99
C TYR A 124 -5.62 13.84 -3.17
N ALA A 125 -4.85 13.21 -4.07
CA ALA A 125 -5.36 12.55 -5.28
C ALA A 125 -6.37 13.39 -6.10
N GLY A 126 -6.31 14.71 -5.93
CA GLY A 126 -7.16 15.68 -6.60
C GLY A 126 -6.53 16.09 -7.92
N ALA A 127 -7.36 16.35 -8.93
CA ALA A 127 -6.87 16.88 -10.21
C ALA A 127 -6.09 18.20 -10.04
N SER A 128 -6.42 18.99 -9.00
CA SER A 128 -5.79 20.27 -8.67
C SER A 128 -4.40 20.16 -8.04
N THR A 129 -4.02 18.98 -7.54
CA THR A 129 -2.72 18.76 -6.87
C THR A 129 -1.66 18.19 -7.81
N PHE A 130 -2.02 17.85 -9.05
CA PHE A 130 -1.05 17.43 -10.05
C PHE A 130 -0.41 18.62 -10.74
N ASN A 131 0.91 18.57 -10.90
CA ASN A 131 1.66 19.56 -11.70
C ASN A 131 1.29 19.52 -13.20
N HIS A 132 0.74 18.39 -13.67
CA HIS A 132 0.26 18.19 -15.03
C HIS A 132 -0.95 17.25 -15.05
N VAL A 133 -1.99 17.59 -15.82
CA VAL A 133 -3.20 16.77 -15.98
C VAL A 133 -3.28 16.25 -17.43
N PRO A 134 -3.54 14.94 -17.68
CA PRO A 134 -3.82 13.88 -16.71
C PRO A 134 -2.63 13.55 -15.81
N GLY A 135 -2.93 13.40 -14.51
CA GLY A 135 -1.95 13.22 -13.45
C GLY A 135 -1.37 11.81 -13.39
N GLY A 136 -0.32 11.66 -12.59
CA GLY A 136 0.40 10.41 -12.41
C GLY A 136 1.76 10.65 -11.76
N GLY A 137 2.58 9.61 -11.72
CA GLY A 137 3.92 9.66 -11.16
C GLY A 137 4.82 8.61 -11.80
N ASN A 138 6.13 8.85 -11.75
CA ASN A 138 7.12 7.86 -12.14
C ASN A 138 7.29 6.83 -11.03
N VAL A 139 7.46 5.57 -11.42
CA VAL A 139 7.64 4.44 -10.51
C VAL A 139 8.87 3.66 -10.94
N LEU A 140 9.83 3.49 -10.04
CA LEU A 140 11.00 2.65 -10.16
C LEU A 140 10.71 1.27 -9.59
N TYR A 141 10.94 0.23 -10.39
CA TYR A 141 10.74 -1.17 -10.00
C TYR A 141 12.05 -1.87 -9.64
N MET A 142 11.93 -3.05 -9.03
CA MET A 142 13.05 -3.80 -8.48
C MET A 142 14.04 -4.32 -9.55
N ASP A 143 13.59 -4.53 -10.79
CA ASP A 143 14.46 -4.85 -11.94
C ASP A 143 15.18 -3.62 -12.53
N GLY A 144 14.93 -2.41 -11.99
CA GLY A 144 15.54 -1.15 -12.40
C GLY A 144 14.83 -0.39 -13.50
N HIS A 145 13.71 -0.90 -14.04
CA HIS A 145 12.94 -0.13 -15.01
C HIS A 145 12.12 0.97 -14.33
N VAL A 146 11.79 2.01 -15.09
CA VAL A 146 10.92 3.10 -14.66
C VAL A 146 9.71 3.16 -15.58
N GLU A 147 8.52 3.23 -15.01
CA GLU A 147 7.26 3.40 -15.74
C GLU A 147 6.52 4.63 -15.22
N PHE A 148 5.88 5.37 -16.13
CA PHE A 148 4.94 6.41 -15.74
C PHE A 148 3.55 5.81 -15.56
N LEU A 149 3.03 5.84 -14.33
CA LEU A 149 1.67 5.38 -14.02
C LEU A 149 0.70 6.55 -13.98
N ARG A 150 -0.38 6.46 -14.76
CA ARG A 150 -1.47 7.43 -14.74
C ARG A 150 -2.31 7.25 -13.49
N TRP A 151 -2.75 8.34 -12.88
CA TRP A 151 -3.72 8.30 -11.80
C TRP A 151 -5.16 8.25 -12.33
N PRO A 152 -6.05 7.42 -11.77
CA PRO A 152 -5.78 6.23 -10.94
C PRO A 152 -5.42 5.00 -11.78
N SER A 153 -4.53 4.12 -11.29
CA SER A 153 -4.17 2.86 -11.94
C SER A 153 -3.85 1.73 -10.95
N VAL A 154 -2.59 1.29 -10.88
CA VAL A 154 -2.07 0.21 -10.03
C VAL A 154 -1.16 0.79 -8.96
N PHE A 155 -0.97 0.06 -7.86
CA PHE A 155 -0.03 0.46 -6.81
C PHE A 155 1.36 0.76 -7.42
N PRO A 156 1.99 1.90 -7.09
CA PRO A 156 1.61 2.91 -6.07
C PRO A 156 0.72 4.07 -6.56
N ALA A 157 0.31 4.09 -7.83
CA ALA A 157 -0.63 5.06 -8.40
C ALA A 157 -2.10 4.67 -8.14
N ASP A 158 -2.39 4.15 -6.96
CA ASP A 158 -3.72 3.75 -6.49
C ASP A 158 -4.00 4.32 -5.07
N PRO A 159 -5.21 4.19 -4.53
CA PRO A 159 -5.55 4.70 -3.20
C PRO A 159 -4.71 4.13 -2.06
N LEU A 160 -4.09 2.95 -2.21
CA LEU A 160 -3.19 2.40 -1.21
C LEU A 160 -1.87 3.17 -1.17
N GLY A 161 -1.33 3.57 -2.33
CA GLY A 161 -0.19 4.48 -2.39
C GLY A 161 -0.49 5.83 -1.74
N VAL A 162 -1.68 6.38 -1.95
CA VAL A 162 -2.13 7.62 -1.29
C VAL A 162 -2.26 7.43 0.22
N LEU A 163 -2.83 6.32 0.68
CA LEU A 163 -2.94 6.01 2.11
C LEU A 163 -1.57 5.92 2.80
N ILE A 164 -0.56 5.38 2.11
CA ILE A 164 0.83 5.38 2.61
C ILE A 164 1.34 6.81 2.71
N SER A 165 1.17 7.65 1.69
CA SER A 165 1.57 9.06 1.75
C SER A 165 0.86 9.87 2.83
N LEU A 166 -0.40 9.57 3.17
CA LEU A 166 -1.12 10.25 4.26
C LEU A 166 -0.68 9.80 5.66
N LEU A 167 -0.09 8.61 5.77
CA LEU A 167 0.37 8.04 7.03
C LEU A 167 1.73 8.63 7.47
N PHE A 168 2.59 9.00 6.52
CA PHE A 168 3.96 9.52 6.75
C PHE A 168 4.06 11.03 6.57
#